data_AF-A0A1F6THZ2-F1
#
_entry.id   AF-A0A1F6THZ2-F1
#
_cell.length_a   1.000
_cell.length_b   1.000
_cell.length_c   1.000
_cell.angle_alpha   90.00
_cell.angle_beta   90.00
_cell.angle_gamma   90.00
#
_symmetry.space_group_name_H-M   'P 1'
#
loop_
_entity.id
_entity.type
_entity.pdbx_description
1 polymer ?
#
loop_
_entity_poly.entity_id
_entity_poly.type
_entity_poly.pdbx_seq_one_letter_code
_entity_poly.pdbx_strand_id
1 'polypeptide(L)'
;MAPDFDPARARQAALDWLARREHSVAELAAKLIKKGCADALARRVTGEMQREGLVSDERFTEMLVRARRARGFGPLWIKRELQEKGVAGELIADRLDISGHEWKAEIRRVRQKKFGSKQPKDFAERARQARFLHYRGFTHDQIRSAFGRDALI
;
A
#
# COMPACT_ATOMS: atom_id res chain seq x y z
N MET A 1 -14.66 -15.48 -27.66
CA MET A 1 -15.26 -14.15 -27.91
C MET A 1 -15.02 -13.33 -26.66
N ALA A 2 -14.25 -12.23 -26.74
CA ALA A 2 -14.10 -11.34 -25.58
C ALA A 2 -15.50 -10.87 -25.14
N PRO A 3 -15.79 -10.73 -23.84
CA PRO A 3 -17.09 -10.24 -23.42
C PRO A 3 -17.28 -8.84 -24.02
N ASP A 4 -18.36 -8.70 -24.80
CA ASP A 4 -18.78 -7.40 -25.31
C ASP A 4 -19.18 -6.53 -24.11
N PHE A 5 -18.36 -5.56 -23.76
CA PHE A 5 -18.62 -4.69 -22.62
C PHE A 5 -19.45 -3.51 -23.08
N ASP A 6 -20.69 -3.46 -22.59
CA ASP A 6 -21.47 -2.22 -22.52
C ASP A 6 -21.24 -1.53 -21.15
N PRO A 7 -21.74 -0.29 -20.96
CA PRO A 7 -21.55 0.45 -19.70
C PRO A 7 -22.16 -0.26 -18.48
N ALA A 8 -23.31 -0.91 -18.62
CA ALA A 8 -23.99 -1.58 -17.52
C ALA A 8 -23.23 -2.82 -17.05
N ARG A 9 -22.72 -3.63 -17.99
CA ARG A 9 -21.89 -4.80 -17.71
C ARG A 9 -20.54 -4.43 -17.11
N ALA A 10 -19.91 -3.35 -17.58
CA ALA A 10 -18.69 -2.82 -17.00
C ALA A 10 -18.92 -2.37 -15.54
N ARG A 11 -20.00 -1.62 -15.30
CA ARG A 11 -20.38 -1.17 -13.96
C ARG A 11 -20.67 -2.34 -13.03
N GLN A 12 -21.45 -3.32 -13.47
CA GLN A 12 -21.76 -4.51 -12.66
C GLN A 12 -20.48 -5.29 -12.29
N ALA A 13 -19.59 -5.52 -13.26
CA ALA A 13 -18.33 -6.21 -12.98
C ALA A 13 -17.45 -5.45 -11.97
N ALA A 14 -17.46 -4.12 -12.00
CA ALA A 14 -16.74 -3.29 -11.04
C ALA A 14 -17.37 -3.35 -9.63
N LEU A 15 -18.71 -3.33 -9.55
CA LEU A 15 -19.44 -3.51 -8.29
C LEU A 15 -19.16 -4.87 -7.64
N ASP A 16 -19.10 -5.95 -8.42
CA ASP A 16 -18.76 -7.29 -7.91
C ASP A 16 -17.34 -7.38 -7.31
N TRP A 17 -16.44 -6.49 -7.74
CA TRP A 17 -15.11 -6.35 -7.12
C TRP A 17 -15.16 -5.51 -5.85
N LEU A 18 -15.86 -4.37 -5.90
CA LEU A 18 -16.02 -3.47 -4.75
C LEU A 18 -16.73 -4.15 -3.58
N ALA A 19 -17.69 -5.05 -3.86
CA ALA A 19 -18.38 -5.84 -2.84
C ALA A 19 -17.45 -6.71 -1.98
N ARG A 20 -16.23 -7.01 -2.46
CA ARG A 20 -15.24 -7.85 -1.73
C ARG A 20 -14.19 -7.04 -0.99
N ARG A 21 -13.80 -5.89 -1.54
CA ARG A 21 -12.83 -4.96 -0.95
C ARG A 21 -12.83 -3.63 -1.69
N GLU A 22 -12.30 -2.62 -1.04
CA GLU A 22 -11.91 -1.37 -1.69
C GLU A 22 -10.90 -1.61 -2.83
N HIS A 23 -11.03 -0.82 -3.89
CA HIS A 23 -10.13 -0.78 -5.05
C HIS A 23 -9.87 0.68 -5.39
N SER A 24 -8.70 1.00 -5.94
CA SER A 24 -8.51 2.32 -6.55
C SER A 24 -9.25 2.42 -7.88
N VAL A 25 -9.52 3.64 -8.32
CA VAL A 25 -10.15 3.91 -9.62
C VAL A 25 -9.32 3.32 -10.76
N ALA A 26 -8.00 3.51 -10.70
CA ALA A 26 -7.07 2.98 -11.70
C ALA A 26 -7.01 1.43 -11.67
N GLU A 27 -7.08 0.81 -10.49
CA GLU A 27 -7.13 -0.65 -10.36
C GLU A 27 -8.41 -1.23 -10.99
N LEU A 28 -9.57 -0.59 -10.78
CA LEU A 28 -10.82 -1.03 -11.42
C LEU A 28 -10.76 -0.89 -12.93
N ALA A 29 -10.28 0.25 -13.46
CA ALA A 29 -10.16 0.47 -14.89
C ALA A 29 -9.23 -0.57 -15.54
N ALA A 30 -8.05 -0.81 -14.94
CA ALA A 30 -7.11 -1.81 -15.42
C ALA A 30 -7.71 -3.23 -15.43
N LYS A 31 -8.51 -3.57 -14.41
CA LYS A 31 -9.18 -4.89 -14.35
C LYS A 31 -10.28 -5.03 -15.40
N LEU A 32 -11.03 -3.98 -15.70
CA LEU A 32 -12.00 -3.97 -16.80
C LEU A 32 -11.30 -4.16 -18.15
N ILE A 33 -10.22 -3.43 -18.38
CA ILE A 33 -9.42 -3.52 -19.62
C ILE A 33 -8.86 -4.93 -19.79
N LYS A 34 -8.29 -5.50 -18.73
CA LYS A 34 -7.79 -6.89 -18.74
C LYS A 34 -8.89 -7.92 -19.04
N LYS A 35 -10.15 -7.62 -18.72
CA LYS A 35 -11.31 -8.45 -19.06
C LYS A 35 -11.80 -8.27 -20.50
N GLY A 36 -11.26 -7.33 -21.26
CA GLY A 36 -11.66 -7.04 -22.64
C GLY A 36 -12.52 -5.78 -22.83
N CYS A 37 -12.73 -4.98 -21.79
CA CYS A 37 -13.39 -3.69 -21.92
C CYS A 37 -12.48 -2.69 -22.65
N ALA A 38 -13.04 -1.88 -23.55
CA ALA A 38 -12.29 -0.77 -24.15
C ALA A 38 -11.82 0.22 -23.08
N ASP A 39 -10.60 0.76 -23.21
CA ASP A 39 -9.99 1.68 -22.24
C ASP A 39 -10.87 2.92 -22.00
N ALA A 40 -11.38 3.54 -23.07
CA ALA A 40 -12.26 4.70 -22.97
C ALA A 40 -13.55 4.40 -22.18
N LEU A 41 -14.16 3.23 -22.39
CA LEU A 41 -15.34 2.82 -21.64
C LEU A 41 -15.01 2.54 -20.17
N ALA A 42 -13.91 1.84 -19.90
CA ALA A 42 -13.47 1.51 -18.55
C ALA A 42 -13.25 2.80 -17.72
N ARG A 43 -12.53 3.78 -18.28
CA ARG A 43 -12.28 5.08 -17.64
C ARG A 43 -13.56 5.87 -17.43
N ARG A 44 -14.47 5.87 -18.41
CA ARG A 44 -15.75 6.56 -18.30
C ARG A 44 -16.57 6.00 -17.14
N VAL A 45 -16.76 4.68 -17.10
CA VAL A 45 -17.56 4.02 -16.06
C VAL A 45 -16.94 4.18 -14.68
N THR A 46 -15.63 3.98 -14.53
CA THR A 46 -15.00 4.15 -13.20
C THR A 46 -15.01 5.61 -12.73
N GLY A 47 -14.90 6.57 -13.65
CA GLY A 47 -15.05 7.99 -13.34
C GLY A 47 -16.48 8.39 -12.93
N GLU A 48 -17.51 7.82 -13.57
CA GLU A 48 -18.91 7.96 -13.14
C GLU A 48 -19.12 7.38 -11.74
N MET A 49 -18.64 6.15 -11.51
CA MET A 49 -18.70 5.50 -10.19
C MET A 49 -17.95 6.26 -9.10
N GLN A 50 -16.85 6.95 -9.45
CA GLN A 50 -16.12 7.79 -8.51
C GLN A 50 -16.94 9.03 -8.13
N ARG A 51 -17.58 9.69 -9.11
CA ARG A 51 -18.48 10.83 -8.85
C ARG A 51 -19.70 10.43 -8.01
N GLU A 52 -20.18 9.21 -8.17
CA GLU A 52 -21.24 8.62 -7.33
C GLU A 52 -20.74 8.18 -5.94
N GLY A 53 -19.44 8.27 -5.66
CA GLY A 53 -18.83 7.88 -4.38
C GLY A 53 -18.69 6.36 -4.17
N LEU A 54 -19.00 5.54 -5.18
CA LEU A 54 -18.95 4.08 -5.11
C LEU A 54 -17.53 3.54 -5.03
N VAL A 55 -16.60 4.19 -5.74
CA VAL A 55 -15.16 3.97 -5.63
C VAL A 55 -14.50 5.24 -5.08
N SER A 56 -13.54 5.08 -4.18
CA SER A 56 -12.83 6.19 -3.56
C SER A 56 -11.36 5.83 -3.34
N ASP A 57 -10.46 6.59 -3.97
CA ASP A 57 -9.03 6.43 -3.74
C ASP A 57 -8.63 6.79 -2.31
N GLU A 58 -9.39 7.64 -1.61
CA GLU A 58 -9.19 7.96 -0.20
C GLU A 58 -9.46 6.73 0.68
N ARG A 59 -10.66 6.12 0.57
CA ARG A 59 -11.00 4.90 1.31
C ARG A 59 -10.06 3.75 0.98
N PHE A 60 -9.71 3.61 -0.29
CA PHE A 60 -8.73 2.62 -0.73
C PHE A 60 -7.37 2.84 -0.07
N THR A 61 -6.88 4.09 -0.04
CA THR A 61 -5.59 4.45 0.54
C THR A 61 -5.54 4.11 2.03
N GLU A 62 -6.54 4.57 2.80
CA GLU A 62 -6.63 4.30 4.23
C GLU A 62 -6.63 2.79 4.54
N MET A 63 -7.44 2.04 3.80
CA MET A 63 -7.54 0.59 3.96
C MET A 63 -6.24 -0.14 3.58
N LEU A 64 -5.56 0.28 2.51
CA LEU A 64 -4.29 -0.31 2.10
C LEU A 64 -3.20 -0.02 3.13
N VAL A 65 -3.06 1.24 3.57
CA VAL A 65 -2.10 1.66 4.59
C VAL A 65 -2.28 0.82 5.85
N ARG A 66 -3.51 0.75 6.37
CA ARG A 66 -3.84 -0.06 7.56
C ARG A 66 -3.46 -1.53 7.37
N ALA A 67 -3.86 -2.14 6.26
CA ALA A 67 -3.59 -3.54 5.98
C ALA A 67 -2.08 -3.84 5.86
N ARG A 68 -1.30 -2.93 5.30
CA ARG A 68 0.15 -3.11 5.11
C ARG A 68 0.94 -2.86 6.40
N ARG A 69 0.55 -1.86 7.19
CA ARG A 69 1.05 -1.65 8.56
C ARG A 69 0.85 -2.89 9.42
N ALA A 70 -0.35 -3.48 9.39
CA ALA A 70 -0.63 -4.73 10.12
C ALA A 70 0.32 -5.88 9.74
N ARG A 71 0.66 -6.01 8.46
CA ARG A 71 1.62 -6.99 7.92
C ARG A 71 3.10 -6.63 8.14
N GLY A 72 3.37 -5.43 8.64
CA GLY A 72 4.71 -4.96 8.97
C GLY A 72 5.50 -4.47 7.76
N PHE A 73 4.83 -3.81 6.83
CA PHE A 73 5.47 -2.99 5.80
C PHE A 73 5.59 -1.55 6.29
N GLY A 74 6.73 -0.92 5.97
CA GLY A 74 7.03 0.47 6.26
C GLY A 74 6.55 1.42 5.16
N PRO A 75 6.68 2.74 5.40
CA PRO A 75 6.04 3.77 4.60
C PRO A 75 6.53 3.81 3.15
N LEU A 76 7.80 3.50 2.87
CA LEU A 76 8.33 3.54 1.50
C LEU A 76 7.72 2.45 0.62
N TRP A 77 7.50 1.27 1.20
CA TRP A 77 6.87 0.16 0.47
C TRP A 77 5.38 0.47 0.22
N ILE A 78 4.69 1.01 1.22
CA ILE A 78 3.27 1.38 1.11
C ILE A 78 3.08 2.49 0.07
N LYS A 79 3.92 3.54 0.09
CA LYS A 79 3.93 4.61 -0.91
C LYS A 79 4.06 4.04 -2.31
N ARG A 80 5.03 3.16 -2.53
CA ARG A 80 5.25 2.54 -3.85
C ARG A 80 4.04 1.74 -4.30
N GLU A 81 3.43 0.94 -3.41
CA GLU A 81 2.23 0.18 -3.77
C GLU A 81 1.06 1.10 -4.10
N LEU A 82 0.84 2.19 -3.37
CA LEU A 82 -0.19 3.19 -3.70
C LEU A 82 0.04 3.81 -5.08
N GLN A 83 1.29 4.14 -5.42
CA GLN A 83 1.67 4.66 -6.74
C GLN A 83 1.41 3.63 -7.85
N GLU A 84 1.80 2.37 -7.64
CA GLU A 84 1.51 1.27 -8.58
C GLU A 84 0.00 1.02 -8.74
N LYS A 85 -0.80 1.39 -7.73
CA LYS A 85 -2.27 1.37 -7.77
C LYS A 85 -2.88 2.64 -8.33
N GLY A 86 -2.07 3.59 -8.82
CA GLY A 86 -2.53 4.80 -9.50
C GLY A 86 -3.12 5.86 -8.57
N VAL A 87 -2.84 5.79 -7.27
CA VAL A 87 -3.27 6.84 -6.32
C VAL A 87 -2.44 8.10 -6.54
N ALA A 88 -3.10 9.27 -6.56
CA ALA A 88 -2.47 10.56 -6.75
C ALA A 88 -1.41 10.87 -5.67
N GLY A 89 -0.30 11.50 -6.06
CA GLY A 89 0.82 11.77 -5.16
C GLY A 89 0.45 12.67 -3.99
N GLU A 90 -0.45 13.62 -4.22
CA GLU A 90 -1.00 14.56 -3.24
C GLU A 90 -1.80 13.82 -2.17
N LEU A 91 -2.67 12.89 -2.59
CA LEU A 91 -3.44 12.07 -1.67
C LEU A 91 -2.55 11.12 -0.86
N ILE A 92 -1.51 10.56 -1.48
CA ILE A 92 -0.52 9.76 -0.75
C ILE A 92 0.20 10.63 0.29
N ALA A 93 0.60 11.84 -0.07
CA ALA A 93 1.29 12.76 0.85
C ALA A 93 0.40 13.17 2.02
N ASP A 94 -0.90 13.38 1.77
CA ASP A 94 -1.91 13.70 2.79
C ASP A 94 -2.17 12.53 3.76
N ARG A 95 -2.25 11.30 3.24
CA ARG A 95 -2.69 10.13 4.02
C ARG A 95 -1.56 9.24 4.55
N LEU A 96 -0.32 9.48 4.13
CA LEU A 96 0.84 8.69 4.53
C LEU A 96 2.02 9.60 4.90
N ASP A 97 2.09 9.99 6.16
CA ASP A 97 3.28 10.66 6.70
C ASP A 97 4.44 9.66 6.83
N ILE A 98 5.37 9.72 5.88
CA ILE A 98 6.57 8.88 5.83
C ILE A 98 7.45 9.11 7.07
N SER A 99 7.47 10.33 7.60
CA SER A 99 8.29 10.74 8.74
C SER A 99 7.57 10.62 10.08
N GLY A 100 6.33 10.11 10.05
CA GLY A 100 5.45 9.99 11.20
C GLY A 100 6.11 9.29 12.39
N HIS A 101 5.94 9.86 13.58
CA HIS A 101 6.51 9.33 14.81
C HIS A 101 6.01 7.92 15.15
N GLU A 102 4.81 7.56 14.70
CA GLU A 102 4.20 6.24 14.80
C GLU A 102 5.08 5.10 14.26
N TRP A 103 5.88 5.37 13.22
CA TRP A 103 6.77 4.37 12.61
C TRP A 103 7.83 3.86 13.57
N LYS A 104 8.20 4.64 14.60
CA LYS A 104 9.15 4.20 15.64
C LYS A 104 8.63 3.00 16.42
N ALA A 105 7.34 2.99 16.77
CA ALA A 105 6.73 1.86 17.46
C ALA A 105 6.57 0.66 16.51
N GLU A 106 6.17 0.93 15.26
CA GLU A 106 5.96 -0.13 14.28
C GLU A 106 7.23 -0.87 13.90
N ILE A 107 8.31 -0.15 13.62
CA ILE A 107 9.56 -0.79 13.21
C ILE A 107 10.12 -1.69 14.31
N ARG A 108 9.99 -1.28 15.58
CA ARG A 108 10.36 -2.12 16.74
C ARG A 108 9.50 -3.38 16.78
N ARG A 109 8.18 -3.26 16.65
CA ARG A 109 7.26 -4.41 16.59
C ARG A 109 7.62 -5.37 15.44
N VAL A 110 7.89 -4.85 14.25
CA VAL A 110 8.24 -5.66 13.07
C VAL A 110 9.57 -6.37 13.24
N ARG A 111 10.59 -5.67 13.76
CA ARG A 111 11.89 -6.26 14.12
C ARG A 111 11.71 -7.39 15.13
N GLN A 112 11.05 -7.10 16.25
CA GLN A 112 10.88 -8.05 17.36
C GLN A 112 10.08 -9.28 16.96
N LYS A 113 9.03 -9.11 16.14
CA LYS A 113 8.25 -10.24 15.62
C LYS A 113 9.10 -11.24 14.83
N LYS A 114 10.18 -10.79 14.17
CA LYS A 114 11.06 -11.65 13.36
C LYS A 114 12.29 -12.15 14.11
N PHE A 115 12.88 -11.32 14.96
CA PHE A 115 14.21 -11.58 15.56
C PHE A 115 14.18 -11.69 17.09
N GLY A 116 13.01 -11.53 17.73
CA GLY A 116 12.87 -11.48 19.18
C GLY A 116 13.21 -10.12 19.79
N SER A 117 13.08 -10.03 21.10
CA SER A 117 13.29 -8.80 21.87
C SER A 117 14.76 -8.44 22.08
N LYS A 118 15.66 -9.42 22.02
CA LYS A 118 17.11 -9.21 22.24
C LYS A 118 17.70 -8.29 21.18
N GLN A 119 18.70 -7.50 21.58
CA GLN A 119 19.49 -6.70 20.64
C GLN A 119 20.42 -7.62 19.81
N PRO A 120 20.84 -7.18 18.61
CA PRO A 120 21.82 -7.94 17.83
C PRO A 120 23.11 -8.09 18.63
N LYS A 121 23.69 -9.28 18.64
CA LYS A 121 24.92 -9.56 19.41
C LYS A 121 26.19 -9.02 18.75
N ASP A 122 26.14 -8.82 17.43
CA ASP A 122 27.27 -8.38 16.61
C ASP A 122 26.81 -7.53 15.42
N PHE A 123 27.78 -6.94 14.71
CA PHE A 123 27.54 -6.11 13.53
C PHE A 123 26.87 -6.90 12.38
N ALA A 124 27.22 -8.17 12.21
CA ALA A 124 26.67 -9.00 11.14
C ALA A 124 25.17 -9.26 11.35
N GLU A 125 24.75 -9.52 12.59
CA GLU A 125 23.37 -9.68 12.96
C GLU A 125 22.61 -8.36 12.80
N ARG A 126 23.17 -7.23 13.24
CA ARG A 126 22.57 -5.91 13.03
C ARG A 126 22.35 -5.63 11.55
N ALA A 127 23.35 -5.89 10.70
CA ALA A 127 23.23 -5.71 9.25
C ALA A 127 22.16 -6.62 8.64
N ARG A 128 22.05 -7.88 9.09
CA ARG A 128 20.99 -8.82 8.68
C ARG A 128 19.60 -8.29 9.04
N GLN A 129 19.42 -7.77 10.24
CA GLN A 129 18.15 -7.20 10.69
C GLN A 129 17.82 -5.90 9.95
N ALA A 130 18.80 -5.03 9.72
CA ALA A 130 18.64 -3.79 8.95
C ALA A 130 18.22 -4.06 7.50
N ARG A 131 18.85 -5.03 6.81
CA ARG A 131 18.44 -5.44 5.44
C ARG A 131 17.00 -5.92 5.39
N PHE A 132 16.56 -6.67 6.40
CA PHE A 132 15.15 -7.09 6.48
C PHE A 132 14.21 -5.89 6.60
N LEU A 133 14.50 -4.94 7.49
CA LEU A 133 13.66 -3.75 7.69
C LEU A 133 13.69 -2.85 6.44
N HIS A 134 14.83 -2.75 5.76
CA HIS A 134 14.93 -2.06 4.47
C HIS A 134 14.04 -2.73 3.41
N TYR A 135 14.08 -4.06 3.28
CA TYR A 135 13.17 -4.81 2.40
C TYR A 135 11.70 -4.61 2.76
N ARG A 136 11.39 -4.38 4.04
CA ARG A 136 10.04 -4.01 4.47
C ARG A 136 9.67 -2.55 4.16
N GLY A 137 10.58 -1.73 3.67
CA GLY A 137 10.30 -0.35 3.25
C GLY A 137 10.36 0.68 4.37
N PHE A 138 11.13 0.42 5.43
CA PHE A 138 11.44 1.46 6.41
C PHE A 138 12.59 2.35 5.92
N THR A 139 12.54 3.63 6.29
CA THR A 139 13.61 4.58 5.97
C THR A 139 14.88 4.26 6.76
N HIS A 140 16.01 4.81 6.32
CA HIS A 140 17.28 4.63 7.02
C HIS A 140 17.23 5.11 8.48
N ASP A 141 16.62 6.26 8.73
CA ASP A 141 16.52 6.82 10.09
C ASP A 141 15.59 6.00 10.98
N GLN A 142 14.49 5.49 10.43
CA GLN A 142 13.62 4.55 11.14
C GLN A 142 14.39 3.28 11.50
N ILE A 143 15.14 2.70 10.56
CA ILE A 143 15.97 1.51 10.80
C ILE A 143 17.00 1.77 11.89
N ARG A 144 17.70 2.92 11.85
CA ARG A 144 18.63 3.32 12.90
C ARG A 144 17.94 3.37 14.27
N SER A 145 16.74 3.93 14.33
CA SER A 145 15.96 4.03 15.57
C SER A 145 15.51 2.69 16.15
N ALA A 146 15.48 1.61 15.35
CA ALA A 146 15.05 0.29 15.79
C ALA A 146 16.06 -0.41 16.72
N PHE A 147 17.33 0.03 16.71
CA PHE A 147 18.41 -0.60 17.47
C PHE A 147 18.83 0.17 18.74
N GLY A 148 18.24 1.34 19.01
CA GLY A 148 18.65 2.20 20.15
C GLY A 148 19.94 2.98 19.89
N ARG A 149 20.33 3.88 20.82
CA ARG A 149 21.53 4.74 20.68
C ARG A 149 22.85 3.99 20.87
N ASP A 150 22.83 2.82 21.53
CA ASP A 150 24.05 2.11 21.96
C ASP A 150 24.39 0.87 21.12
N ALA A 151 23.78 0.71 19.95
CA ALA A 151 24.04 -0.45 19.11
C ALA A 151 25.37 -0.30 18.35
N LEU A 152 26.46 -0.71 19.01
CA LEU A 152 27.82 -0.94 18.49
C LEU A 152 28.26 0.09 17.43
N ILE A 153 28.92 1.14 17.93
CA ILE A 153 29.88 1.94 17.15
C ILE A 153 31.09 1.05 16.88
#